data_AF-A0A143BB27-F1
#
_entry.id   AF-A0A143BB27-F1
#
_cell.length_a   1.000
_cell.length_b   1.000
_cell.length_c   1.000
_cell.angle_alpha   90.00
_cell.angle_beta   90.00
_cell.angle_gamma   90.00
#
_symmetry.space_group_name_H-M   'P 1'
#
loop_
_entity.id
_entity.type
_entity.pdbx_description
1 polymer ?
#
loop_
_entity_poly.entity_id
_entity_poly.type
_entity_poly.pdbx_seq_one_letter_code
_entity_poly.pdbx_strand_id
1 'polypeptide(L)'
;MGNRILLLLIPLLLLFPGCLPGKPAAPLSSPPAVVTGKVSDHRQPIAGIEVAAYPAAGGTLSGPAPYAAAPSSEDGRFQLELPAGTYYLLARGEGWFSYYGRNPVTVPEQGLADLNIGLVATASPPALAAPFIDSGIAGQVLWDGRPLAGAIIYVYTDLTSDLKGMGYVMGGPTDADGYFEVAVPAGTYYVLARKRSGAASVGPLRAGDFAGYFPGNPVRVGAATVVPLSVPMLVVPDKVNDLQGSLFGQTSLSGRIIDRQGAPVAGVRAVLYSDPQMFNRPLYVSAPTTADGTYVLSFPSGGSYYLAARNTLGGAPGPGDLYGTWDGNPDHLLEVAEGAALTGLDIVVEEMW
;
A
#
# COMPACT_ATOMS: atom_id res chain seq x y z
N MET A 1 -21.43 77.25 61.98
CA MET A 1 -20.12 76.55 62.10
C MET A 1 -20.32 75.33 62.97
N GLY A 2 -20.00 74.13 62.46
CA GLY A 2 -20.13 72.86 63.16
C GLY A 2 -21.13 71.90 62.50
N ASN A 3 -20.85 71.45 61.27
CA ASN A 3 -21.62 70.38 60.62
C ASN A 3 -20.92 69.04 60.91
N ARG A 4 -21.60 68.14 61.65
CA ARG A 4 -21.11 66.80 62.00
C ARG A 4 -21.36 65.86 60.82
N ILE A 5 -20.29 65.26 60.29
CA ILE A 5 -20.34 64.23 59.24
C ILE A 5 -20.64 62.87 59.88
N LEU A 6 -21.70 62.22 59.39
CA LEU A 6 -22.14 60.88 59.77
C LEU A 6 -21.39 59.85 58.90
N LEU A 7 -20.53 59.03 59.51
CA LEU A 7 -19.88 57.88 58.85
C LEU A 7 -20.87 56.70 58.78
N LEU A 8 -21.14 56.23 57.56
CA LEU A 8 -21.91 55.01 57.28
C LEU A 8 -20.94 53.90 56.86
N LEU A 9 -20.80 52.86 57.69
CA LEU A 9 -20.03 51.65 57.38
C LEU A 9 -20.81 50.77 56.38
N ILE A 10 -20.18 50.41 55.26
CA ILE A 10 -20.66 49.40 54.31
C ILE A 10 -19.80 48.13 54.51
N PRO A 11 -20.39 46.95 54.74
CA PRO A 11 -19.63 45.71 54.86
C PRO A 11 -19.18 45.19 53.48
N LEU A 12 -17.88 44.87 53.39
CA LEU A 12 -17.20 44.33 52.21
C LEU A 12 -17.47 42.82 52.10
N LEU A 13 -18.21 42.41 51.06
CA LEU A 13 -18.47 41.00 50.74
C LEU A 13 -17.29 40.42 49.94
N LEU A 14 -16.51 39.53 50.55
CA LEU A 14 -15.41 38.79 49.90
C LEU A 14 -15.98 37.61 49.11
N LEU A 15 -15.96 37.71 47.77
CA LEU A 15 -16.24 36.59 46.86
C LEU A 15 -14.93 35.88 46.51
N PHE A 16 -14.79 34.62 46.96
CA PHE A 16 -13.73 33.72 46.54
C PHE A 16 -13.99 33.22 45.11
N PRO A 17 -13.04 33.34 44.15
CA PRO A 17 -13.16 32.67 42.86
C PRO A 17 -12.90 31.17 43.05
N GLY A 18 -13.96 30.37 42.89
CA GLY A 18 -13.86 28.91 42.85
C GLY A 18 -13.07 28.45 41.63
N CYS A 19 -11.98 27.70 41.85
CA CYS A 19 -11.28 26.96 40.82
C CYS A 19 -12.17 25.79 40.36
N LEU A 20 -12.70 25.87 39.14
CA LEU A 20 -13.27 24.72 38.44
C LEU A 20 -12.12 23.87 37.88
N PRO A 21 -12.12 22.53 38.04
CA PRO A 21 -11.15 21.67 37.38
C PRO A 21 -11.34 21.77 35.86
N GLY A 22 -10.31 22.27 35.18
CA GLY A 22 -10.28 22.42 33.74
C GLY A 22 -10.50 21.07 33.06
N LYS A 23 -11.50 21.02 32.18
CA LYS A 23 -11.70 19.94 31.21
C LYS A 23 -10.37 19.72 30.47
N PRO A 24 -9.84 18.49 30.36
CA PRO A 24 -8.62 18.27 29.59
C PRO A 24 -8.83 18.79 28.17
N ALA A 25 -7.94 19.68 27.73
CA ALA A 25 -7.96 20.21 26.38
C ALA A 25 -7.90 19.03 25.41
N ALA A 26 -8.83 19.00 24.45
CA ALA A 26 -8.73 18.09 23.32
C ALA A 26 -7.36 18.33 22.65
N PRO A 27 -6.63 17.30 22.21
CA PRO A 27 -5.40 17.50 21.47
C PRO A 27 -5.70 18.41 20.29
N LEU A 28 -4.96 19.51 20.19
CA LEU A 28 -5.04 20.45 19.07
C LEU A 28 -4.81 19.64 17.80
N SER A 29 -5.81 19.57 16.91
CA SER A 29 -5.63 18.95 15.60
C SER A 29 -4.55 19.74 14.87
N SER A 30 -3.45 19.09 14.47
CA SER A 30 -2.44 19.70 13.61
C SER A 30 -3.14 20.32 12.39
N PRO A 31 -2.71 21.52 11.93
CA PRO A 31 -3.28 22.13 10.73
C PRO A 31 -3.20 21.14 9.55
N PRO A 32 -4.19 21.12 8.65
CA PRO A 32 -4.19 20.17 7.55
C PRO A 32 -2.97 20.41 6.66
N ALA A 33 -2.23 19.34 6.40
CA ALA A 33 -1.16 19.28 5.43
C ALA A 33 -1.74 19.36 4.01
N VAL A 34 -1.06 20.09 3.13
CA VAL A 34 -1.50 20.23 1.74
C VAL A 34 -0.84 19.17 0.89
N VAL A 35 -1.64 18.37 0.20
CA VAL A 35 -1.20 17.42 -0.82
C VAL A 35 -1.52 17.99 -2.20
N THR A 36 -0.49 18.18 -3.02
CA THR A 36 -0.63 18.68 -4.40
C THR A 36 -0.07 17.71 -5.41
N GLY A 37 -0.63 17.75 -6.61
CA GLY A 37 -0.18 16.91 -7.70
C GLY A 37 -0.91 17.17 -9.00
N LYS A 38 -0.74 16.23 -9.93
CA LYS A 38 -1.38 16.20 -11.24
C LYS A 38 -1.99 14.83 -11.48
N VAL A 39 -3.15 14.83 -12.13
CA VAL A 39 -3.76 13.65 -12.73
C VAL A 39 -3.57 13.70 -14.25
N SER A 40 -3.23 12.57 -14.85
CA SER A 40 -2.96 12.53 -16.29
C SER A 40 -3.15 11.14 -16.86
N ASP A 41 -3.53 11.08 -18.14
CA ASP A 41 -3.43 9.88 -18.97
C ASP A 41 -2.25 10.03 -19.93
N HIS A 42 -1.29 9.09 -19.94
CA HIS A 42 -0.08 9.16 -20.78
C HIS A 42 0.66 10.53 -20.81
N ARG A 43 0.67 11.26 -19.67
CA ARG A 43 1.18 12.64 -19.47
C ARG A 43 0.30 13.77 -20.00
N GLN A 44 -0.83 13.47 -20.63
CA GLN A 44 -1.85 14.44 -20.94
C GLN A 44 -2.66 14.76 -19.68
N PRO A 45 -2.71 16.03 -19.23
CA PRO A 45 -3.49 16.41 -18.06
C PRO A 45 -4.99 16.18 -18.32
N ILE A 46 -5.71 15.76 -17.28
CA ILE A 46 -7.16 15.56 -17.32
C ILE A 46 -7.83 16.43 -16.27
N ALA A 47 -8.79 17.25 -16.71
CA ALA A 47 -9.61 18.11 -15.86
C ALA A 47 -10.83 17.36 -15.29
N GLY A 48 -11.46 17.91 -14.27
CA GLY A 48 -12.73 17.40 -13.73
C GLY A 48 -12.60 16.12 -12.90
N ILE A 49 -11.38 15.75 -12.49
CA ILE A 49 -11.12 14.54 -11.71
C ILE A 49 -11.05 14.87 -10.23
N GLU A 50 -11.84 14.18 -9.43
CA GLU A 50 -11.78 14.26 -7.98
C GLU A 50 -10.69 13.32 -7.46
N VAL A 51 -9.76 13.84 -6.66
CA VAL A 51 -8.79 13.03 -5.90
C VAL A 51 -9.27 12.92 -4.47
N ALA A 52 -9.48 11.69 -4.03
CA ALA A 52 -10.07 11.34 -2.75
C ALA A 52 -9.11 10.51 -1.89
N ALA A 53 -9.16 10.68 -0.58
CA ALA A 53 -8.31 9.98 0.38
C ALA A 53 -9.13 9.23 1.44
N TYR A 54 -8.78 7.95 1.63
CA TYR A 54 -9.31 7.09 2.68
C TYR A 54 -8.22 6.85 3.72
N PRO A 55 -8.45 7.15 5.02
CA PRO A 55 -7.48 6.82 6.06
C PRO A 55 -7.21 5.31 6.10
N ALA A 56 -5.93 4.91 6.10
CA ALA A 56 -5.55 3.50 6.13
C ALA A 56 -6.06 2.79 7.40
N ALA A 57 -6.07 3.51 8.53
CA ALA A 57 -6.64 3.02 9.79
C ALA A 57 -8.14 2.71 9.74
N GLY A 58 -8.86 3.25 8.74
CA GLY A 58 -10.29 2.95 8.53
C GLY A 58 -10.55 1.56 7.97
N GLY A 59 -9.54 0.90 7.37
CA GLY A 59 -9.65 -0.49 6.90
C GLY A 59 -10.63 -0.73 5.75
N THR A 60 -11.18 0.31 5.12
CA THR A 60 -12.14 0.19 4.02
C THR A 60 -12.00 1.29 2.97
N LEU A 61 -12.24 0.93 1.70
CA LEU A 61 -12.42 1.89 0.59
C LEU A 61 -13.90 2.04 0.19
N SER A 62 -14.83 1.54 1.01
CA SER A 62 -16.27 1.62 0.73
C SER A 62 -16.84 2.98 1.11
N GLY A 63 -17.84 3.42 0.36
CA GLY A 63 -18.60 4.64 0.66
C GLY A 63 -17.85 5.92 0.29
N PRO A 64 -18.43 7.08 0.62
CA PRO A 64 -17.82 8.37 0.32
C PRO A 64 -16.49 8.51 1.09
N ALA A 65 -15.47 9.02 0.41
CA ALA A 65 -14.19 9.29 1.04
C ALA A 65 -14.35 10.41 2.09
N PRO A 66 -13.70 10.31 3.26
CA PRO A 66 -13.73 11.38 4.26
C PRO A 66 -13.07 12.68 3.80
N TYR A 67 -12.16 12.59 2.82
CA TYR A 67 -11.46 13.73 2.25
C TYR A 67 -11.48 13.62 0.72
N ALA A 68 -11.83 14.72 0.06
CA ALA A 68 -11.84 14.84 -1.39
C ALA A 68 -11.41 16.24 -1.82
N ALA A 69 -10.67 16.31 -2.91
CA ALA A 69 -10.23 17.55 -3.52
C ALA A 69 -11.38 18.14 -4.35
N ALA A 70 -11.30 19.44 -4.64
CA ALA A 70 -12.06 19.95 -5.77
C ALA A 70 -11.63 19.24 -7.07
N PRO A 71 -12.52 19.13 -8.08
CA PRO A 71 -12.16 18.56 -9.37
C PRO A 71 -10.92 19.23 -9.96
N SER A 72 -10.06 18.43 -10.59
CA SER A 72 -8.80 18.90 -11.17
C SER A 72 -9.01 20.01 -12.20
N SER A 73 -8.06 20.94 -12.26
CA SER A 73 -8.04 22.04 -13.23
C SER A 73 -7.76 21.57 -14.66
N GLU A 74 -7.86 22.47 -15.64
CA GLU A 74 -7.53 22.20 -17.05
C GLU A 74 -6.11 21.67 -17.28
N ASP A 75 -5.15 22.06 -16.44
CA ASP A 75 -3.78 21.53 -16.46
C ASP A 75 -3.60 20.28 -15.58
N GLY A 76 -4.72 19.67 -15.16
CA GLY A 76 -4.79 18.41 -14.43
C GLY A 76 -4.34 18.51 -12.98
N ARG A 77 -4.15 19.71 -12.43
CA ARG A 77 -3.69 19.88 -11.05
C ARG A 77 -4.81 19.66 -10.05
N PHE A 78 -4.45 19.09 -8.91
CA PHE A 78 -5.32 18.99 -7.75
C PHE A 78 -4.61 19.48 -6.50
N GLN A 79 -5.41 19.89 -5.52
CA GLN A 79 -4.97 20.19 -4.16
C GLN A 79 -5.95 19.55 -3.18
N LEU A 80 -5.42 18.83 -2.20
CA LEU A 80 -6.17 18.11 -1.19
C LEU A 80 -5.62 18.43 0.19
N GLU A 81 -6.49 18.83 1.11
CA GLU A 81 -6.14 19.10 2.50
C GLU A 81 -6.36 17.84 3.35
N LEU A 82 -5.29 17.35 3.98
CA LEU A 82 -5.32 16.14 4.81
C LEU A 82 -4.58 16.38 6.13
N PRO A 83 -5.08 15.89 7.26
CA PRO A 83 -4.23 15.70 8.43
C PRO A 83 -3.00 14.84 8.09
N ALA A 84 -1.92 14.99 8.87
CA ALA A 84 -0.80 14.06 8.77
C ALA A 84 -1.28 12.63 9.09
N GLY A 85 -0.83 11.66 8.32
CA GLY A 85 -1.30 10.28 8.45
C GLY A 85 -1.08 9.44 7.20
N THR A 86 -1.58 8.21 7.22
CA THR A 86 -1.45 7.27 6.10
C THR A 86 -2.78 7.09 5.39
N TYR A 87 -2.79 7.26 4.07
CA TYR A 87 -4.00 7.31 3.26
C TYR A 87 -3.92 6.47 1.98
N TYR A 88 -5.04 5.88 1.58
CA TYR A 88 -5.24 5.39 0.22
C TYR A 88 -5.79 6.52 -0.66
N LEU A 89 -5.05 6.89 -1.70
CA LEU A 89 -5.43 7.92 -2.66
C LEU A 89 -6.04 7.30 -3.92
N LEU A 90 -7.25 7.72 -4.25
CA LEU A 90 -7.97 7.32 -5.45
C LEU A 90 -8.34 8.57 -6.25
N ALA A 91 -8.32 8.46 -7.58
CA ALA A 91 -8.77 9.54 -8.47
C ALA A 91 -9.91 9.03 -9.34
N ARG A 92 -11.01 9.78 -9.45
CA ARG A 92 -12.22 9.39 -10.19
C ARG A 92 -12.93 10.60 -10.79
N GLY A 93 -13.55 10.42 -11.95
CA GLY A 93 -14.38 11.44 -12.59
C GLY A 93 -14.43 11.24 -14.11
N GLU A 94 -15.54 11.61 -14.75
CA GLU A 94 -15.64 11.64 -16.23
C GLU A 94 -15.20 10.34 -16.95
N GLY A 95 -15.52 9.18 -16.36
CA GLY A 95 -15.12 7.88 -16.91
C GLY A 95 -13.68 7.47 -16.62
N TRP A 96 -12.92 8.24 -15.85
CA TRP A 96 -11.54 7.93 -15.44
C TRP A 96 -11.48 7.37 -14.02
N PHE A 97 -10.47 6.53 -13.80
CA PHE A 97 -10.18 5.94 -12.50
C PHE A 97 -8.66 5.84 -12.28
N SER A 98 -8.23 5.97 -11.04
CA SER A 98 -6.91 5.52 -10.59
C SER A 98 -6.97 5.09 -9.14
N TYR A 99 -6.26 4.01 -8.84
CA TYR A 99 -5.76 3.73 -7.51
C TYR A 99 -4.27 4.07 -7.55
N TYR A 100 -3.86 5.06 -6.76
CA TYR A 100 -2.50 5.58 -6.87
C TYR A 100 -1.47 4.47 -6.60
N GLY A 101 -0.53 4.27 -7.52
CA GLY A 101 0.38 3.12 -7.50
C GLY A 101 1.31 3.06 -6.28
N ARG A 102 1.45 4.15 -5.54
CA ARG A 102 2.22 4.22 -4.28
C ARG A 102 1.38 4.03 -3.03
N ASN A 103 0.12 3.66 -3.17
CA ASN A 103 -0.73 3.47 -2.01
C ASN A 103 -0.23 2.33 -1.10
N PRO A 104 -0.43 2.48 0.23
CA PRO A 104 -0.87 3.70 0.91
C PRO A 104 0.23 4.77 0.96
N VAL A 105 -0.16 6.05 1.04
CA VAL A 105 0.73 7.22 1.07
C VAL A 105 0.77 7.81 2.48
N THR A 106 1.97 7.97 3.04
CA THR A 106 2.21 8.72 4.28
C THR A 106 2.31 10.21 3.96
N VAL A 107 1.38 10.99 4.52
CA VAL A 107 1.31 12.46 4.45
C VAL A 107 1.93 13.03 5.73
N PRO A 108 3.07 13.74 5.66
CA PRO A 108 3.68 14.38 6.82
C PRO A 108 3.00 15.74 7.12
N GLU A 109 3.30 16.35 8.27
CA GLU A 109 2.67 17.62 8.68
C GLU A 109 2.93 18.78 7.71
N GLN A 110 4.09 18.78 7.04
CA GLN A 110 4.42 19.78 6.02
C GLN A 110 3.73 19.58 4.67
N GLY A 111 2.98 18.48 4.49
CA GLY A 111 2.30 18.14 3.25
C GLY A 111 3.16 17.39 2.23
N LEU A 112 2.58 17.15 1.05
CA LEU A 112 3.23 16.48 -0.07
C LEU A 112 3.01 17.27 -1.36
N ALA A 113 4.00 17.29 -2.24
CA ALA A 113 3.89 17.96 -3.52
C ALA A 113 4.29 17.05 -4.68
N ASP A 114 3.90 17.46 -5.88
CA ASP A 114 4.29 16.85 -7.15
C ASP A 114 3.90 15.37 -7.30
N LEU A 115 2.80 14.97 -6.67
CA LEU A 115 2.21 13.66 -6.94
C LEU A 115 1.79 13.59 -8.41
N ASN A 116 2.11 12.50 -9.08
CA ASN A 116 1.66 12.24 -10.45
C ASN A 116 0.79 10.99 -10.45
N ILE A 117 -0.52 11.16 -10.61
CA ILE A 117 -1.50 10.08 -10.58
C ILE A 117 -1.88 9.74 -12.03
N GLY A 118 -1.42 8.58 -12.50
CA GLY A 118 -1.78 8.03 -13.81
C GLY A 118 -3.22 7.54 -13.80
N LEU A 119 -4.04 8.05 -14.71
CA LEU A 119 -5.44 7.65 -14.89
C LEU A 119 -5.54 6.51 -15.91
N VAL A 120 -6.58 5.71 -15.77
CA VAL A 120 -7.02 4.74 -16.76
C VAL A 120 -8.50 4.96 -17.06
N ALA A 121 -8.89 4.79 -18.32
CA ALA A 121 -10.28 4.85 -18.71
C ALA A 121 -11.02 3.64 -18.10
N THR A 122 -12.16 3.90 -17.49
CA THR A 122 -13.07 2.85 -17.04
C THR A 122 -13.85 2.32 -18.22
N ALA A 123 -14.19 1.04 -18.16
CA ALA A 123 -15.04 0.40 -19.14
C ALA A 123 -16.18 -0.33 -18.42
N SER A 124 -17.34 -0.38 -19.07
CA SER A 124 -18.42 -1.23 -18.60
C SER A 124 -17.97 -2.69 -18.61
N PRO A 125 -18.38 -3.50 -17.62
CA PRO A 125 -18.10 -4.91 -17.64
C PRO A 125 -18.77 -5.58 -18.84
N PRO A 126 -18.14 -6.59 -19.45
CA PRO A 126 -18.76 -7.34 -20.53
C PRO A 126 -19.97 -8.14 -20.03
N ALA A 127 -20.87 -8.49 -20.93
CA ALA A 127 -21.88 -9.50 -20.63
C ALA A 127 -21.18 -10.86 -20.45
N LEU A 128 -21.43 -11.53 -19.33
CA LEU A 128 -20.87 -12.86 -19.07
C LEU A 128 -21.65 -13.90 -19.88
N ALA A 129 -20.98 -14.56 -20.81
CA ALA A 129 -21.54 -15.69 -21.52
C ALA A 129 -21.30 -16.96 -20.69
N ALA A 130 -22.32 -17.38 -19.92
CA ALA A 130 -22.38 -18.64 -19.18
C ALA A 130 -21.06 -19.01 -18.44
N PRO A 131 -20.74 -18.33 -17.33
CA PRO A 131 -19.52 -18.61 -16.58
C PRO A 131 -19.48 -20.07 -16.10
N PHE A 132 -18.28 -20.66 -16.01
CA PHE A 132 -18.07 -22.01 -15.50
C PHE A 132 -18.16 -22.12 -13.98
N ILE A 133 -18.20 -20.97 -13.29
CA ILE A 133 -18.34 -20.86 -11.84
C ILE A 133 -19.79 -20.55 -11.45
N ASP A 134 -20.25 -21.17 -10.35
CA ASP A 134 -21.58 -20.90 -9.79
C ASP A 134 -21.61 -19.64 -8.90
N SER A 135 -20.45 -19.22 -8.38
CA SER A 135 -20.31 -18.05 -7.50
C SER A 135 -18.90 -17.46 -7.63
N GLY A 136 -18.82 -16.13 -7.71
CA GLY A 136 -17.56 -15.42 -7.68
C GLY A 136 -17.55 -14.16 -8.53
N ILE A 137 -16.43 -13.94 -9.21
CA ILE A 137 -16.22 -12.81 -10.13
C ILE A 137 -15.78 -13.34 -11.49
N ALA A 138 -16.24 -12.70 -12.55
CA ALA A 138 -15.79 -12.98 -13.91
C ALA A 138 -15.75 -11.69 -14.70
N GLY A 139 -14.93 -11.61 -15.74
CA GLY A 139 -14.79 -10.35 -16.45
C GLY A 139 -13.61 -10.29 -17.39
N GLN A 140 -13.25 -9.06 -17.75
CA GLN A 140 -12.14 -8.79 -18.65
C GLN A 140 -11.10 -7.88 -18.01
N VAL A 141 -9.83 -8.13 -18.36
CA VAL A 141 -8.71 -7.23 -18.10
C VAL A 141 -8.39 -6.49 -19.39
N LEU A 142 -8.33 -5.15 -19.30
CA LEU A 142 -8.14 -4.28 -20.46
C LEU A 142 -6.91 -3.39 -20.28
N TRP A 143 -6.17 -3.14 -21.35
CA TRP A 143 -5.16 -2.09 -21.42
C TRP A 143 -5.44 -1.21 -22.64
N ASP A 144 -5.56 0.10 -22.43
CA ASP A 144 -5.97 1.08 -23.45
C ASP A 144 -7.22 0.63 -24.25
N GLY A 145 -8.22 0.11 -23.53
CA GLY A 145 -9.48 -0.37 -24.08
C GLY A 145 -9.40 -1.71 -24.83
N ARG A 146 -8.25 -2.37 -24.86
CA ARG A 146 -8.03 -3.65 -25.56
C ARG A 146 -7.87 -4.81 -24.57
N PRO A 147 -8.35 -6.01 -24.89
CA PRO A 147 -8.09 -7.22 -24.12
C PRO A 147 -6.60 -7.44 -23.80
N LEU A 148 -6.30 -7.75 -22.55
CA LEU A 148 -4.94 -8.07 -22.09
C LEU A 148 -4.84 -9.50 -21.58
N ALA A 149 -4.25 -10.37 -22.40
CA ALA A 149 -3.92 -11.75 -22.04
C ALA A 149 -2.76 -11.85 -21.05
N GLY A 150 -2.72 -12.93 -20.26
CA GLY A 150 -1.61 -13.26 -19.35
C GLY A 150 -1.61 -12.51 -18.01
N ALA A 151 -2.68 -11.79 -17.68
CA ALA A 151 -2.82 -11.12 -16.39
C ALA A 151 -3.33 -12.10 -15.32
N ILE A 152 -2.81 -11.99 -14.11
CA ILE A 152 -3.24 -12.75 -12.95
C ILE A 152 -4.13 -11.87 -12.08
N ILE A 153 -5.29 -12.37 -11.70
CA ILE A 153 -6.25 -11.72 -10.82
C ILE A 153 -5.90 -12.06 -9.38
N TYR A 154 -5.93 -11.07 -8.51
CA TYR A 154 -5.70 -11.21 -7.08
C TYR A 154 -6.92 -10.70 -6.33
N VAL A 155 -7.41 -11.51 -5.40
CA VAL A 155 -8.58 -11.22 -4.58
C VAL A 155 -8.14 -11.15 -3.12
N TYR A 156 -8.52 -10.09 -2.42
CA TYR A 156 -8.22 -9.87 -0.99
C TYR A 156 -9.53 -9.71 -0.21
N THR A 157 -9.53 -10.14 1.04
CA THR A 157 -10.68 -9.98 1.95
C THR A 157 -10.71 -8.61 2.63
N ASP A 158 -9.55 -7.95 2.71
CA ASP A 158 -9.35 -6.71 3.46
C ASP A 158 -8.09 -5.96 2.97
N LEU A 159 -7.81 -4.81 3.60
CA LEU A 159 -6.67 -3.95 3.29
C LEU A 159 -5.45 -4.20 4.20
N THR A 160 -5.45 -5.20 5.08
CA THR A 160 -4.39 -5.38 6.10
C THR A 160 -3.01 -5.67 5.49
N SER A 161 -2.99 -6.18 4.26
CA SER A 161 -1.77 -6.44 3.48
C SER A 161 -1.44 -5.33 2.49
N ASP A 162 -2.12 -4.17 2.56
CA ASP A 162 -2.07 -3.10 1.56
C ASP A 162 -2.36 -3.57 0.13
N LEU A 163 -3.11 -4.67 -0.02
CA LEU A 163 -3.34 -5.34 -1.30
C LEU A 163 -2.04 -5.82 -1.97
N LYS A 164 -1.02 -6.19 -1.18
CA LYS A 164 0.27 -6.70 -1.63
C LYS A 164 0.40 -8.22 -1.40
N GLY A 165 1.29 -8.84 -2.15
CA GLY A 165 1.50 -10.29 -2.09
C GLY A 165 0.46 -11.09 -2.87
N MET A 166 0.13 -12.28 -2.37
CA MET A 166 -0.67 -13.29 -3.07
C MET A 166 -2.18 -13.13 -2.89
N GLY A 167 -2.62 -12.37 -1.87
CA GLY A 167 -4.04 -12.25 -1.53
C GLY A 167 -4.64 -13.53 -0.96
N TYR A 168 -5.98 -13.55 -0.88
CA TYR A 168 -6.81 -14.67 -0.46
C TYR A 168 -6.93 -15.73 -1.55
N VAL A 169 -7.19 -15.30 -2.80
CA VAL A 169 -7.29 -16.17 -3.98
C VAL A 169 -6.62 -15.48 -5.16
N MET A 170 -5.99 -16.28 -6.02
CA MET A 170 -5.49 -15.85 -7.32
C MET A 170 -6.20 -16.60 -8.44
N GLY A 171 -6.45 -15.95 -9.57
CA GLY A 171 -7.07 -16.56 -10.75
C GLY A 171 -6.45 -16.09 -12.06
N GLY A 172 -6.77 -16.79 -13.15
CA GLY A 172 -6.13 -16.62 -14.45
C GLY A 172 -5.01 -17.64 -14.73
N PRO A 173 -4.08 -17.36 -15.66
CA PRO A 173 -3.95 -16.12 -16.43
C PRO A 173 -5.15 -15.83 -17.32
N THR A 174 -5.40 -14.55 -17.59
CA THR A 174 -6.39 -14.14 -18.58
C THR A 174 -6.07 -14.71 -19.96
N ASP A 175 -7.10 -15.08 -20.70
CA ASP A 175 -6.98 -15.63 -22.06
C ASP A 175 -6.74 -14.54 -23.12
N ALA A 176 -6.78 -14.93 -24.41
CA ALA A 176 -6.57 -14.01 -25.54
C ALA A 176 -7.59 -12.85 -25.59
N ASP A 177 -8.80 -13.07 -25.07
CA ASP A 177 -9.87 -12.07 -24.96
C ASP A 177 -9.81 -11.31 -23.63
N GLY A 178 -8.72 -11.48 -22.87
CA GLY A 178 -8.50 -10.83 -21.58
C GLY A 178 -9.45 -11.35 -20.51
N TYR A 179 -10.15 -12.45 -20.76
CA TYR A 179 -11.20 -12.97 -19.90
C TYR A 179 -10.63 -13.73 -18.70
N PHE A 180 -11.33 -13.65 -17.57
CA PHE A 180 -11.03 -14.43 -16.37
C PHE A 180 -12.31 -14.83 -15.63
N GLU A 181 -12.18 -15.90 -14.83
CA GLU A 181 -13.13 -16.30 -13.80
C GLU A 181 -12.37 -16.61 -12.52
N VAL A 182 -12.92 -16.18 -11.38
CA VAL A 182 -12.39 -16.53 -10.05
C VAL A 182 -13.55 -16.92 -9.15
N ALA A 183 -13.58 -18.20 -8.76
CA ALA A 183 -14.56 -18.70 -7.81
C ALA A 183 -14.26 -18.16 -6.41
N VAL A 184 -15.22 -17.45 -5.83
CA VAL A 184 -15.17 -17.01 -4.43
C VAL A 184 -16.57 -17.12 -3.82
N PRO A 185 -16.67 -17.44 -2.51
CA PRO A 185 -17.96 -17.49 -1.84
C PRO A 185 -18.58 -16.10 -1.70
N ALA A 186 -19.81 -16.04 -1.17
CA ALA A 186 -20.44 -14.78 -0.85
C ALA A 186 -19.58 -13.99 0.16
N GLY A 187 -19.35 -12.71 -0.12
CA GLY A 187 -18.42 -11.90 0.65
C GLY A 187 -18.16 -10.53 0.05
N THR A 188 -17.30 -9.76 0.71
CA THR A 188 -16.80 -8.48 0.20
C THR A 188 -15.31 -8.62 -0.05
N TYR A 189 -14.87 -8.22 -1.24
CA TYR A 189 -13.51 -8.45 -1.71
C TYR A 189 -12.91 -7.21 -2.37
N TYR A 190 -11.58 -7.13 -2.37
CA TYR A 190 -10.81 -6.21 -3.18
C TYR A 190 -10.16 -6.98 -4.32
N VAL A 191 -10.38 -6.53 -5.55
CA VAL A 191 -9.92 -7.20 -6.78
C VAL A 191 -8.92 -6.31 -7.50
N LEU A 192 -7.80 -6.91 -7.89
CA LEU A 192 -6.80 -6.27 -8.74
C LEU A 192 -6.20 -7.29 -9.69
N ALA A 193 -5.55 -6.82 -10.75
CA ALA A 193 -4.86 -7.65 -11.72
C ALA A 193 -3.41 -7.19 -11.85
N ARG A 194 -2.50 -8.16 -12.08
CA ARG A 194 -1.09 -7.89 -12.38
C ARG A 194 -0.66 -8.74 -13.56
N LYS A 195 0.10 -8.16 -14.48
CA LYS A 195 0.79 -8.89 -15.54
C LYS A 195 2.27 -8.57 -15.45
N ARG A 196 3.11 -9.60 -15.36
CA ARG A 196 4.56 -9.43 -15.37
C ARG A 196 5.10 -9.72 -16.75
N SER A 197 6.07 -8.90 -17.17
CA SER A 197 6.76 -9.04 -18.45
C SER A 197 7.96 -10.00 -18.37
N GLY A 198 8.52 -10.20 -17.17
CA GLY A 198 9.71 -11.05 -16.94
C GLY A 198 9.44 -12.36 -16.19
N ALA A 199 10.48 -13.22 -16.10
CA ALA A 199 10.40 -14.56 -15.49
C ALA A 199 10.20 -14.58 -13.96
N ALA A 200 10.36 -13.45 -13.28
CA ALA A 200 10.20 -13.37 -11.83
C ALA A 200 8.71 -13.41 -11.43
N SER A 201 8.27 -14.47 -10.78
CA SER A 201 6.88 -14.61 -10.30
C SER A 201 6.57 -13.83 -9.01
N VAL A 202 7.60 -13.28 -8.34
CA VAL A 202 7.49 -12.65 -7.00
C VAL A 202 8.36 -11.38 -6.94
N GLY A 203 7.97 -10.40 -6.12
CA GLY A 203 8.69 -9.13 -5.90
C GLY A 203 7.83 -7.89 -6.25
N PRO A 204 8.37 -6.67 -6.22
CA PRO A 204 7.65 -5.49 -6.71
C PRO A 204 7.40 -5.57 -8.22
N LEU A 205 6.42 -4.83 -8.73
CA LEU A 205 6.23 -4.68 -10.18
C LEU A 205 7.33 -3.78 -10.74
N ARG A 206 7.87 -4.16 -11.89
CA ARG A 206 8.94 -3.43 -12.58
C ARG A 206 8.38 -2.61 -13.72
N ALA A 207 9.18 -1.67 -14.21
CA ALA A 207 8.92 -1.02 -15.48
C ALA A 207 8.53 -2.04 -16.57
N GLY A 208 7.44 -1.77 -17.27
CA GLY A 208 6.88 -2.68 -18.29
C GLY A 208 5.95 -3.78 -17.76
N ASP A 209 5.88 -4.01 -16.44
CA ASP A 209 4.79 -4.78 -15.86
C ASP A 209 3.48 -3.96 -15.89
N PHE A 210 2.35 -4.62 -15.64
CA PHE A 210 1.04 -3.98 -15.57
C PHE A 210 0.42 -4.17 -14.19
N ALA A 211 -0.26 -3.13 -13.72
CA ALA A 211 -1.12 -3.16 -12.54
C ALA A 211 -2.48 -2.57 -12.89
N GLY A 212 -3.56 -3.21 -12.44
CA GLY A 212 -4.91 -2.67 -12.54
C GLY A 212 -5.66 -2.95 -11.26
N TYR A 213 -6.44 -1.97 -10.82
CA TYR A 213 -7.30 -2.09 -9.64
C TYR A 213 -8.74 -1.97 -10.12
N PHE A 214 -9.62 -2.85 -9.65
CA PHE A 214 -11.03 -2.77 -10.05
C PHE A 214 -11.63 -1.44 -9.56
N PRO A 215 -12.19 -0.58 -10.46
CA PRO A 215 -12.68 0.73 -10.09
C PRO A 215 -13.79 0.72 -9.04
N GLY A 216 -14.61 -0.33 -9.06
CA GLY A 216 -15.72 -0.56 -8.13
C GLY A 216 -15.32 -1.27 -6.84
N ASN A 217 -14.03 -1.32 -6.48
CA ASN A 217 -13.62 -1.91 -5.22
C ASN A 217 -14.19 -1.16 -4.00
N PRO A 218 -14.56 -1.90 -2.94
CA PRO A 218 -14.63 -3.35 -2.89
C PRO A 218 -15.88 -3.91 -3.59
N VAL A 219 -15.74 -5.10 -4.18
CA VAL A 219 -16.84 -5.84 -4.81
C VAL A 219 -17.60 -6.65 -3.77
N ARG A 220 -18.92 -6.72 -3.88
CA ARG A 220 -19.78 -7.60 -3.08
C ARG A 220 -20.26 -8.76 -3.94
N VAL A 221 -19.95 -9.99 -3.54
CA VAL A 221 -20.38 -11.23 -4.16
C VAL A 221 -21.53 -11.82 -3.33
N GLY A 222 -22.67 -12.08 -3.96
CA GLY A 222 -23.81 -12.76 -3.34
C GLY A 222 -23.68 -14.28 -3.39
N ALA A 223 -24.55 -15.00 -2.69
CA ALA A 223 -24.60 -16.46 -2.80
C ALA A 223 -25.02 -16.86 -4.23
N ALA A 224 -24.34 -17.86 -4.81
CA ALA A 224 -24.61 -18.37 -6.15
C ALA A 224 -24.70 -17.26 -7.22
N THR A 225 -23.82 -16.25 -7.11
CA THR A 225 -23.82 -15.08 -7.99
C THR A 225 -22.43 -14.89 -8.58
N VAL A 226 -22.36 -14.62 -9.88
CA VAL A 226 -21.12 -14.21 -10.55
C VAL A 226 -21.21 -12.74 -10.89
N VAL A 227 -20.28 -11.94 -10.35
CA VAL A 227 -20.27 -10.49 -10.58
C VAL A 227 -19.41 -10.17 -11.80
N PRO A 228 -19.96 -9.48 -12.81
CA PRO A 228 -19.22 -9.09 -14.01
C PRO A 228 -18.31 -7.90 -13.72
N LEU A 229 -17.02 -8.00 -14.08
CA LEU A 229 -16.01 -6.97 -13.82
C LEU A 229 -15.29 -6.53 -15.11
N SER A 230 -14.83 -5.27 -15.12
CA SER A 230 -13.81 -4.80 -16.06
C SER A 230 -12.68 -4.17 -15.26
N VAL A 231 -11.45 -4.68 -15.47
CA VAL A 231 -10.26 -4.23 -14.75
C VAL A 231 -9.33 -3.53 -15.74
N PRO A 232 -9.32 -2.19 -15.78
CA PRO A 232 -8.39 -1.44 -16.60
C PRO A 232 -6.98 -1.48 -15.98
N MET A 233 -5.99 -1.63 -16.83
CA MET A 233 -4.58 -1.80 -16.47
C MET A 233 -3.78 -0.57 -16.88
N LEU A 234 -2.81 -0.23 -16.04
CA LEU A 234 -1.77 0.75 -16.33
C LEU A 234 -0.43 0.02 -16.45
N VAL A 235 0.39 0.43 -17.41
CA VAL A 235 1.79 0.02 -17.50
C VAL A 235 2.60 0.75 -16.43
N VAL A 236 3.41 0.00 -15.69
CA VAL A 236 4.35 0.56 -14.73
C VAL A 236 5.44 1.30 -15.52
N PRO A 237 5.60 2.63 -15.36
CA PRO A 237 6.49 3.41 -16.20
C PRO A 237 7.98 3.20 -15.86
N ASP A 238 8.86 3.40 -16.84
CA ASP A 238 10.32 3.25 -16.68
C ASP A 238 10.91 4.07 -15.54
N LYS A 239 10.35 5.27 -15.31
CA LYS A 239 10.81 6.20 -14.27
C LYS A 239 10.54 5.72 -12.84
N VAL A 240 9.84 4.60 -12.65
CA VAL A 240 9.77 3.90 -11.37
C VAL A 240 11.14 3.30 -11.01
N ASN A 241 11.98 2.96 -12.00
CA ASN A 241 13.35 2.49 -11.76
C ASN A 241 14.27 3.61 -11.24
N ASP A 242 14.12 4.84 -11.70
CA ASP A 242 14.94 5.99 -11.24
C ASP A 242 14.50 6.53 -9.87
N LEU A 243 13.34 6.09 -9.38
CA LEU A 243 12.78 6.39 -8.07
C LEU A 243 12.62 5.11 -7.22
N GLN A 244 13.34 4.03 -7.55
CA GLN A 244 13.36 2.80 -6.75
C GLN A 244 13.77 3.04 -5.28
N GLY A 245 14.42 4.17 -4.99
CA GLY A 245 14.74 4.61 -3.64
C GLY A 245 13.61 5.29 -2.85
N SER A 246 12.40 5.55 -3.39
CA SER A 246 11.37 6.31 -2.65
C SER A 246 9.91 5.85 -2.77
N LEU A 247 9.62 4.77 -3.52
CA LEU A 247 8.24 4.49 -3.96
C LEU A 247 7.64 3.13 -3.55
N PHE A 248 8.40 2.17 -3.02
CA PHE A 248 7.86 0.88 -2.54
C PHE A 248 8.27 0.64 -1.11
N GLY A 249 7.49 1.18 -0.18
CA GLY A 249 7.99 1.41 1.17
C GLY A 249 9.09 2.45 1.13
N GLN A 250 9.01 3.45 1.99
CA GLN A 250 10.15 4.36 2.09
C GLN A 250 11.38 3.61 2.62
N THR A 251 11.16 2.44 3.24
CA THR A 251 12.19 1.62 3.87
C THR A 251 12.66 0.47 2.96
N SER A 252 13.97 0.32 2.82
CA SER A 252 14.59 -0.77 2.07
C SER A 252 15.83 -1.32 2.77
N LEU A 253 16.02 -2.63 2.66
CA LEU A 253 17.24 -3.34 3.06
C LEU A 253 17.90 -3.90 1.81
N SER A 254 19.21 -3.82 1.72
CA SER A 254 19.98 -4.47 0.66
C SER A 254 21.32 -4.99 1.16
N GLY A 255 21.79 -6.04 0.51
CA GLY A 255 23.01 -6.75 0.83
C GLY A 255 23.22 -7.94 -0.09
N ARG A 256 24.12 -8.83 0.30
CA ARG A 256 24.37 -10.09 -0.40
C ARG A 256 24.08 -11.27 0.51
N ILE A 257 23.52 -12.34 -0.07
CA ILE A 257 23.46 -13.64 0.57
C ILE A 257 24.61 -14.49 0.02
N ILE A 258 25.44 -14.95 0.95
CA ILE A 258 26.67 -15.70 0.65
C ILE A 258 26.69 -17.01 1.44
N ASP A 259 27.49 -17.98 1.01
CA ASP A 259 27.80 -19.18 1.80
C ASP A 259 28.94 -18.91 2.79
N ARG A 260 29.31 -19.93 3.58
CA ARG A 260 30.44 -19.87 4.53
C ARG A 260 31.79 -19.57 3.88
N GLN A 261 31.94 -19.86 2.59
CA GLN A 261 33.16 -19.62 1.83
C GLN A 261 33.17 -18.21 1.22
N GLY A 262 32.09 -17.44 1.41
CA GLY A 262 31.92 -16.09 0.89
C GLY A 262 31.45 -16.06 -0.56
N ALA A 263 31.08 -17.20 -1.15
CA ALA A 263 30.56 -17.25 -2.50
C ALA A 263 29.08 -16.81 -2.53
N PRO A 264 28.66 -16.05 -3.55
CA PRO A 264 27.28 -15.60 -3.67
C PRO A 264 26.33 -16.77 -3.89
N VAL A 265 25.19 -16.76 -3.20
CA VAL A 265 24.15 -17.79 -3.33
C VAL A 265 22.97 -17.19 -4.10
N ALA A 266 22.66 -17.79 -5.25
CA ALA A 266 21.52 -17.41 -6.08
C ALA A 266 20.24 -18.15 -5.67
N GLY A 267 19.07 -17.55 -5.89
CA GLY A 267 17.78 -18.21 -5.68
C GLY A 267 17.28 -18.24 -4.21
N VAL A 268 18.06 -17.72 -3.26
CA VAL A 268 17.66 -17.54 -1.85
C VAL A 268 16.98 -16.20 -1.63
N ARG A 269 16.23 -16.03 -0.55
CA ARG A 269 15.44 -14.81 -0.28
C ARG A 269 15.79 -14.24 1.08
N ALA A 270 15.89 -12.91 1.16
CA ALA A 270 15.88 -12.20 2.43
C ALA A 270 14.43 -12.07 2.94
N VAL A 271 14.26 -12.23 4.25
CA VAL A 271 12.97 -12.22 4.94
C VAL A 271 13.04 -11.42 6.22
N LEU A 272 11.97 -10.67 6.54
CA LEU A 272 11.84 -9.95 7.81
C LEU A 272 10.79 -10.59 8.71
N TYR A 273 11.13 -10.67 9.99
CA TYR A 273 10.27 -11.12 11.08
C TYR A 273 10.10 -10.01 12.12
N SER A 274 8.98 -10.03 12.84
CA SER A 274 8.78 -9.22 14.07
C SER A 274 9.20 -9.95 15.34
N ASP A 275 9.52 -11.24 15.24
CA ASP A 275 9.78 -12.12 16.37
C ASP A 275 11.21 -12.70 16.28
N PRO A 276 12.00 -12.67 17.38
CA PRO A 276 13.40 -13.11 17.39
C PRO A 276 13.59 -14.59 17.07
N GLN A 277 12.56 -15.43 17.27
CA GLN A 277 12.66 -16.86 16.96
C GLN A 277 12.62 -17.13 15.45
N MET A 278 12.09 -16.21 14.65
CA MET A 278 12.07 -16.28 13.18
C MET A 278 11.44 -17.57 12.59
N PHE A 279 10.65 -18.32 13.37
CA PHE A 279 9.97 -19.54 12.93
C PHE A 279 8.56 -19.32 12.38
N ASN A 280 8.00 -18.13 12.63
CA ASN A 280 6.65 -17.77 12.22
C ASN A 280 6.58 -17.49 10.70
N ARG A 281 5.43 -17.03 10.21
CA ARG A 281 5.33 -16.51 8.84
C ARG A 281 6.09 -15.17 8.75
N PRO A 282 7.00 -14.98 7.77
CA PRO A 282 7.69 -13.70 7.61
C PRO A 282 6.71 -12.59 7.23
N LEU A 283 6.99 -11.37 7.72
CA LEU A 283 6.22 -10.17 7.40
C LEU A 283 6.47 -9.72 5.96
N TYR A 284 7.74 -9.72 5.56
CA TYR A 284 8.17 -9.27 4.24
C TYR A 284 9.21 -10.23 3.67
N VAL A 285 9.18 -10.39 2.35
CA VAL A 285 10.01 -11.35 1.61
C VAL A 285 10.54 -10.69 0.35
N SER A 286 11.84 -10.82 0.09
CA SER A 286 12.48 -10.26 -1.10
C SER A 286 12.20 -11.11 -2.34
N ALA A 287 12.54 -10.59 -3.52
CA ALA A 287 12.78 -11.45 -4.67
C ALA A 287 13.93 -12.44 -4.38
N PRO A 288 14.04 -13.57 -5.10
CA PRO A 288 15.23 -14.41 -5.03
C PRO A 288 16.47 -13.61 -5.43
N THR A 289 17.60 -13.92 -4.80
CA THR A 289 18.90 -13.35 -5.16
C THR A 289 19.27 -13.70 -6.59
N THR A 290 19.96 -12.75 -7.24
CA THR A 290 20.57 -12.94 -8.55
C THR A 290 21.85 -13.79 -8.45
N ALA A 291 22.50 -14.07 -9.58
CA ALA A 291 23.72 -14.88 -9.64
C ALA A 291 24.88 -14.33 -8.80
N ASP A 292 24.88 -13.03 -8.50
CA ASP A 292 25.84 -12.33 -7.64
C ASP A 292 25.42 -12.30 -6.17
N GLY A 293 24.34 -13.00 -5.80
CA GLY A 293 23.86 -13.12 -4.42
C GLY A 293 23.17 -11.85 -3.90
N THR A 294 22.97 -10.82 -4.73
CA THR A 294 22.41 -9.55 -4.26
C THR A 294 20.91 -9.65 -4.00
N TYR A 295 20.44 -8.98 -2.95
CA TYR A 295 19.02 -8.84 -2.66
C TYR A 295 18.65 -7.39 -2.36
N VAL A 296 17.37 -7.08 -2.62
CA VAL A 296 16.70 -5.88 -2.13
C VAL A 296 15.36 -6.30 -1.53
N LEU A 297 15.11 -5.86 -0.30
CA LEU A 297 13.87 -6.06 0.44
C LEU A 297 13.25 -4.72 0.76
N SER A 298 12.08 -4.46 0.21
CA SER A 298 11.36 -3.19 0.32
C SER A 298 10.05 -3.38 1.11
N PHE A 299 9.79 -2.53 2.10
CA PHE A 299 8.68 -2.71 3.05
C PHE A 299 8.17 -1.38 3.64
N PRO A 300 6.89 -1.29 4.06
CA PRO A 300 6.17 -0.02 4.16
C PRO A 300 6.56 0.86 5.36
N SER A 301 6.96 0.29 6.49
CA SER A 301 7.16 1.01 7.75
C SER A 301 8.54 0.74 8.34
N GLY A 302 9.07 1.71 9.09
CA GLY A 302 10.18 1.45 10.01
C GLY A 302 9.73 0.63 11.23
N GLY A 303 10.69 0.23 12.06
CA GLY A 303 10.46 -0.53 13.27
C GLY A 303 11.62 -1.46 13.64
N SER A 304 11.33 -2.34 14.57
CA SER A 304 12.23 -3.37 15.10
C SER A 304 11.97 -4.69 14.38
N TYR A 305 12.96 -5.21 13.66
CA TYR A 305 12.82 -6.41 12.84
C TYR A 305 13.98 -7.39 13.02
N TYR A 306 13.77 -8.63 12.62
CA TYR A 306 14.81 -9.65 12.53
C TYR A 306 14.94 -10.09 11.08
N LEU A 307 16.16 -9.97 10.53
CA LEU A 307 16.46 -10.25 9.14
C LEU A 307 17.11 -11.62 9.01
N ALA A 308 16.59 -12.44 8.10
CA ALA A 308 17.15 -13.76 7.77
C ALA A 308 17.16 -13.99 6.26
N ALA A 309 17.87 -15.03 5.83
CA ALA A 309 17.91 -15.52 4.47
C ALA A 309 17.50 -17.00 4.42
N ARG A 310 16.66 -17.38 3.46
CA ARG A 310 16.26 -18.77 3.25
C ARG A 310 15.85 -19.12 1.81
N ASN A 311 15.99 -20.40 1.42
CA ASN A 311 15.55 -20.91 0.11
C ASN A 311 14.07 -21.34 0.08
N THR A 312 13.54 -21.87 1.18
CA THR A 312 12.11 -22.22 1.33
C THR A 312 11.36 -21.15 2.13
N LEU A 313 10.03 -21.11 2.07
CA LEU A 313 9.21 -20.16 2.86
C LEU A 313 8.18 -20.93 3.70
N GLY A 314 8.05 -20.54 4.97
CA GLY A 314 7.11 -21.13 5.93
C GLY A 314 7.74 -22.20 6.82
N GLY A 315 7.23 -22.31 8.05
CA GLY A 315 7.72 -23.26 9.06
C GLY A 315 9.17 -23.03 9.51
N ALA A 316 9.60 -23.85 10.47
CA ALA A 316 11.01 -23.96 10.85
C ALA A 316 11.83 -24.57 9.70
N PRO A 317 13.07 -24.11 9.44
CA PRO A 317 13.95 -24.72 8.45
C PRO A 317 14.18 -26.22 8.72
N GLY A 318 14.08 -27.03 7.68
CA GLY A 318 14.32 -28.48 7.73
C GLY A 318 15.62 -28.91 7.04
N PRO A 319 15.98 -30.20 7.11
CA PRO A 319 17.18 -30.71 6.44
C PRO A 319 17.18 -30.40 4.93
N GLY A 320 18.28 -29.84 4.43
CA GLY A 320 18.43 -29.39 3.04
C GLY A 320 17.94 -27.96 2.75
N ASP A 321 17.31 -27.28 3.73
CA ASP A 321 17.04 -25.85 3.62
C ASP A 321 18.34 -25.07 3.78
N LEU A 322 18.50 -24.03 2.97
CA LEU A 322 19.51 -23.00 3.21
C LEU A 322 18.91 -21.98 4.16
N TYR A 323 19.57 -21.72 5.29
CA TYR A 323 19.12 -20.76 6.28
C TYR A 323 20.28 -19.98 6.89
N GLY A 324 20.03 -18.73 7.24
CA GLY A 324 20.97 -17.85 7.93
C GLY A 324 20.31 -16.61 8.48
N THR A 325 20.85 -16.02 9.54
CA THR A 325 20.36 -14.77 10.13
C THR A 325 21.38 -13.66 9.90
N TRP A 326 20.90 -12.43 9.82
CA TRP A 326 21.78 -11.28 9.81
C TRP A 326 22.42 -11.12 11.20
N ASP A 327 23.74 -11.09 11.25
CA ASP A 327 24.53 -11.11 12.49
C ASP A 327 25.32 -9.81 12.69
N GLY A 328 24.64 -8.66 12.53
CA GLY A 328 25.26 -7.35 12.74
C GLY A 328 25.35 -6.93 14.20
N ASN A 329 24.64 -7.60 15.11
CA ASN A 329 24.73 -7.42 16.55
C ASN A 329 24.28 -8.70 17.30
N PRO A 330 24.64 -8.85 18.59
CA PRO A 330 24.36 -10.07 19.36
C PRO A 330 22.87 -10.42 19.52
N ASP A 331 21.97 -9.43 19.38
CA ASP A 331 20.52 -9.63 19.54
C ASP A 331 19.83 -9.92 18.19
N HIS A 332 20.57 -9.90 17.08
CA HIS A 332 20.06 -9.97 15.69
C HIS A 332 18.96 -8.95 15.36
N LEU A 333 18.79 -7.94 16.21
CA LEU A 333 17.73 -6.96 16.09
C LEU A 333 18.17 -5.86 15.12
N LEU A 334 17.37 -5.65 14.10
CA LEU A 334 17.55 -4.59 13.12
C LEU A 334 16.53 -3.48 13.38
N GLU A 335 17.01 -2.34 13.89
CA GLU A 335 16.20 -1.13 13.96
C GLU A 335 16.28 -0.37 12.65
N VAL A 336 15.11 -0.08 12.09
CA VAL A 336 14.99 0.59 10.81
C VAL A 336 14.10 1.79 10.95
N ALA A 337 14.63 2.99 10.70
CA ALA A 337 13.78 4.18 10.64
C ALA A 337 12.81 4.08 9.46
N GLU A 338 11.60 4.62 9.63
CA GLU A 338 10.66 4.74 8.51
C GLU A 338 11.31 5.59 7.42
N GLY A 339 11.39 5.06 6.20
CA GLY A 339 12.10 5.75 5.13
C GLY A 339 13.57 5.46 4.96
N ALA A 340 14.15 4.57 5.78
CA ALA A 340 15.57 4.27 5.69
C ALA A 340 15.89 3.29 4.55
N ALA A 341 16.92 3.60 3.77
CA ALA A 341 17.55 2.67 2.85
C ALA A 341 18.87 2.15 3.46
N LEU A 342 18.80 0.99 4.12
CA LEU A 342 19.97 0.34 4.71
C LEU A 342 20.64 -0.58 3.68
N THR A 343 21.97 -0.49 3.57
CA THR A 343 22.78 -1.22 2.60
C THR A 343 23.91 -1.96 3.31
N GLY A 344 24.47 -2.98 2.66
CA GLY A 344 25.57 -3.78 3.23
C GLY A 344 25.13 -4.77 4.31
N LEU A 345 23.86 -5.16 4.31
CA LEU A 345 23.32 -6.15 5.24
C LEU A 345 23.56 -7.56 4.69
N ASP A 346 24.81 -8.01 4.69
CA ASP A 346 25.17 -9.33 4.18
C ASP A 346 24.72 -10.44 5.14
N ILE A 347 24.24 -11.57 4.59
CA ILE A 347 23.76 -12.72 5.36
C ILE A 347 24.50 -13.97 4.88
N VAL A 348 25.06 -14.72 5.83
CA VAL A 348 25.68 -16.02 5.55
C VAL A 348 24.61 -17.09 5.71
N VAL A 349 24.38 -17.90 4.67
CA VAL A 349 23.48 -19.06 4.72
C VAL A 349 24.23 -20.37 4.73
N GLU A 350 23.61 -21.35 5.37
CA GLU A 350 24.14 -22.70 5.51
C GLU A 350 23.04 -23.72 5.27
N GLU A 351 23.43 -24.89 4.78
CA GLU A 351 22.51 -26.02 4.68
C GLU A 351 22.22 -26.55 6.08
N MET A 352 20.93 -26.62 6.40
CA MET A 352 20.42 -27.18 7.64
C MET A 352 20.45 -28.71 7.57
N TRP A 353 20.75 -29.35 8.69
CA TRP A 353 20.86 -30.81 8.83
C TRP A 353 19.99 -31.35 9.95
#